data_AF-A0A0G0TL32-F1
#
_entry.id   AF-A0A0G0TL32-F1
#
_cell.length_a   1.000
_cell.length_b   1.000
_cell.length_c   1.000
_cell.angle_alpha   90.00
_cell.angle_beta   90.00
_cell.angle_gamma   90.00
#
_symmetry.space_group_name_H-M   'P 1'
#
loop_
_entity.id
_entity.type
_entity.pdbx_description
1 polymer ?
#
loop_
_entity_poly.entity_id
_entity_poly.type
_entity_poly.pdbx_seq_one_letter_code
_entity_poly.pdbx_strand_id
1 'polypeptide(L)'
;MTPGGGLCETRIVGVSVKMTSHYKTGGIHLGIVALFIFGLLAATSVVTLAEKSDSRPFGNTIKCLRDQNAPGCKKDRGPCYPIGDVNNDRKLDREDADLILKYDTGLATIRQNLLKRGDLNKDNLVNVVDGMFLLQYLEGSRTTFDACNNDEKDD
;
A
#
# COMPACT_ATOMS: atom_id res chain seq x y z
N MET A 1 8.96 59.50 -35.83
CA MET A 1 10.00 58.69 -35.17
C MET A 1 9.33 57.58 -34.40
N THR A 2 9.60 56.32 -34.73
CA THR A 2 9.10 55.13 -34.03
C THR A 2 10.29 54.31 -33.55
N PRO A 3 10.32 53.95 -32.27
CA PRO A 3 10.92 52.70 -31.81
C PRO A 3 9.79 51.85 -31.16
N GLY A 4 9.74 50.54 -31.23
CA GLY A 4 10.69 49.50 -31.58
C GLY A 4 10.26 48.28 -30.78
N GLY A 5 9.64 47.30 -31.43
CA GLY A 5 9.23 46.04 -30.80
C GLY A 5 10.41 45.07 -30.67
N GLY A 6 10.39 44.22 -29.64
CA GLY A 6 11.39 43.18 -29.43
C GLY A 6 10.93 42.15 -28.40
N LEU A 7 10.25 41.11 -28.88
CA LEU A 7 10.05 39.83 -28.18
C LEU A 7 11.42 39.18 -27.94
N CYS A 8 11.80 38.96 -26.68
CA CYS A 8 12.97 38.12 -26.36
C CYS A 8 12.52 36.67 -26.17
N GLU A 9 12.87 35.87 -27.18
CA GLU A 9 12.72 34.43 -27.29
C GLU A 9 13.77 33.70 -26.44
N THR A 10 13.32 32.80 -25.56
CA THR A 10 14.18 31.93 -24.75
C THR A 10 14.80 30.85 -25.64
N ARG A 11 16.02 31.08 -26.14
CA ARG A 11 16.79 30.07 -26.87
C ARG A 11 17.56 29.17 -25.90
N ILE A 12 17.15 27.90 -25.86
CA ILE A 12 17.96 26.79 -25.33
C ILE A 12 19.12 26.58 -26.32
N VAL A 13 20.34 26.87 -25.88
CA VAL A 13 21.55 26.59 -26.64
C VAL A 13 21.86 25.09 -26.50
N GLY A 14 21.65 24.34 -27.58
CA GLY A 14 22.07 22.94 -27.66
C GLY A 14 23.58 22.80 -27.52
N VAL A 15 24.02 22.01 -26.55
CA VAL A 15 25.43 21.62 -26.41
C VAL A 15 25.74 20.56 -27.47
N SER A 16 26.54 20.94 -28.47
CA SER A 16 27.03 20.01 -29.49
C SER A 16 28.31 19.35 -28.99
N VAL A 17 28.22 18.08 -28.59
CA VAL A 17 29.39 17.28 -28.20
C VAL A 17 30.02 16.68 -29.45
N LYS A 18 31.20 17.18 -29.81
CA LYS A 18 31.98 16.72 -30.96
C LYS A 18 32.80 15.49 -30.55
N MET A 19 32.30 14.30 -30.85
CA MET A 19 32.99 13.04 -30.57
C MET A 19 33.97 12.75 -31.71
N THR A 20 35.26 13.08 -31.55
CA THR A 20 36.30 12.66 -32.51
C THR A 20 36.69 11.21 -32.21
N SER A 21 36.23 10.32 -33.08
CA SER A 21 36.50 8.88 -33.05
C SER A 21 37.91 8.59 -33.60
N HIS A 22 38.79 8.06 -32.74
CA HIS A 22 40.02 7.39 -33.16
C HIS A 22 40.03 6.00 -32.52
N TYR A 23 39.33 5.04 -33.14
CA TYR A 23 39.41 3.63 -32.78
C TYR A 23 40.46 2.97 -33.67
N LYS A 24 41.60 2.58 -33.10
CA LYS A 24 42.64 1.81 -33.81
C LYS A 24 42.27 0.33 -33.72
N THR A 25 42.01 -0.23 -34.89
CA THR A 25 41.70 -1.63 -35.21
C THR A 25 42.72 -2.59 -34.57
N GLY A 26 42.26 -3.61 -33.84
CA GLY A 26 43.13 -4.76 -33.53
C GLY A 26 42.91 -5.60 -32.27
N GLY A 27 41.99 -5.29 -31.35
CA GLY A 27 41.90 -6.13 -30.13
C GLY A 27 40.65 -6.03 -29.24
N ILE A 28 39.67 -5.19 -29.58
CA ILE A 28 38.55 -4.89 -28.67
C ILE A 28 37.28 -5.73 -28.97
N HIS A 29 37.22 -6.39 -30.12
CA HIS A 29 36.04 -7.18 -30.50
C HIS A 29 35.86 -8.47 -29.70
N LEU A 30 36.94 -9.10 -29.19
CA LEU A 30 36.81 -10.36 -28.45
C LEU A 30 36.45 -10.14 -26.98
N GLY A 31 36.87 -9.00 -26.40
CA GLY A 31 36.54 -8.64 -25.01
C GLY A 31 35.10 -8.18 -24.83
N ILE A 32 34.53 -7.48 -25.81
CA ILE A 32 33.14 -7.01 -25.73
C ILE A 32 32.15 -8.17 -25.91
N VAL A 33 32.44 -9.15 -26.77
CA VAL A 33 31.57 -10.32 -26.93
C VAL A 33 31.55 -11.16 -25.64
N ALA A 34 32.67 -11.32 -24.93
CA ALA A 34 32.69 -12.01 -23.64
C ALA A 34 31.81 -11.31 -22.57
N LEU A 35 31.77 -9.97 -22.57
CA LEU A 35 30.94 -9.21 -21.62
C LEU A 35 29.43 -9.30 -21.92
N PHE A 36 29.04 -9.49 -23.19
CA PHE A 36 27.63 -9.68 -23.55
C PHE A 36 27.13 -11.12 -23.29
N ILE A 37 28.00 -12.14 -23.35
CA ILE A 37 27.60 -13.52 -23.02
C ILE A 37 27.56 -13.74 -21.50
N PHE A 38 28.45 -13.11 -20.72
CA PHE A 38 28.39 -13.17 -19.25
C PHE A 38 27.27 -12.31 -18.63
N GLY A 39 26.75 -11.30 -19.35
CA GLY A 39 25.60 -10.51 -18.91
C GLY A 39 24.24 -11.22 -19.02
N LEU A 40 24.13 -12.26 -19.85
CA LEU A 40 22.88 -13.01 -20.06
C LEU A 40 22.78 -14.32 -19.26
N LEU A 41 23.82 -14.68 -18.51
CA LEU A 41 23.82 -15.84 -17.59
C LEU A 41 23.74 -15.44 -16.11
N ALA A 42 23.11 -14.30 -15.81
CA ALA A 42 22.57 -13.99 -14.48
C ALA A 42 21.04 -14.13 -14.43
N ALA A 43 20.43 -14.69 -15.48
CA ALA A 43 18.99 -14.89 -15.60
C ALA A 43 18.53 -16.29 -15.15
N THR A 44 19.27 -16.96 -14.27
CA THR A 44 18.77 -18.14 -13.56
C THR A 44 18.93 -17.98 -12.07
N SER A 45 17.80 -18.16 -11.36
CA SER A 45 17.70 -18.38 -9.91
C SER A 45 17.91 -17.10 -9.08
N VAL A 46 16.89 -16.32 -8.74
CA VAL A 46 15.70 -16.74 -8.02
C VAL A 46 14.54 -15.81 -8.39
N VAL A 47 13.46 -16.37 -8.92
CA VAL A 47 12.16 -15.75 -8.67
C VAL A 47 11.90 -16.04 -7.20
N THR A 48 12.14 -15.08 -6.32
CA THR A 48 11.52 -15.11 -5.00
C THR A 48 10.04 -14.95 -5.25
N LEU A 49 9.35 -16.09 -5.42
CA LEU A 49 7.91 -16.15 -5.25
C LEU A 49 7.67 -15.67 -3.82
N ALA A 50 7.30 -14.41 -3.67
CA ALA A 50 6.60 -13.96 -2.48
C ALA A 50 5.24 -14.67 -2.53
N GLU A 51 5.19 -15.93 -2.14
CA GLU A 51 3.94 -16.53 -1.70
C GLU A 51 3.54 -15.76 -0.44
N LYS A 52 2.66 -14.77 -0.60
CA LYS A 52 1.73 -14.45 0.48
C LYS A 52 0.84 -15.69 0.62
N SER A 53 1.39 -16.70 1.29
CA SER A 53 0.65 -17.82 1.79
C SER A 53 -0.23 -17.26 2.89
N ASP A 54 -1.43 -16.78 2.53
CA ASP A 54 -2.54 -16.70 3.47
C ASP A 54 -2.93 -18.15 3.83
N SER A 55 -2.04 -18.81 4.56
CA SER A 55 -2.29 -20.05 5.28
C SER A 55 -3.30 -19.73 6.36
N ARG A 56 -4.59 -19.57 6.01
CA ARG A 56 -5.68 -19.78 6.96
C ARG A 56 -5.65 -21.28 7.23
N PRO A 57 -5.22 -21.76 8.42
CA PRO A 57 -5.06 -23.17 8.64
C PRO A 57 -6.42 -23.85 8.51
N PHE A 58 -6.55 -24.75 7.53
CA PHE A 58 -7.81 -25.42 7.15
C PHE A 58 -8.53 -26.16 8.31
N GLY A 59 -7.89 -26.29 9.49
CA GLY A 59 -8.48 -26.83 10.71
C GLY A 59 -9.17 -25.82 11.65
N ASN A 60 -8.99 -24.50 11.49
CA ASN A 60 -9.61 -23.50 12.37
C ASN A 60 -10.98 -23.00 11.89
N THR A 61 -11.27 -23.12 10.59
CA THR A 61 -12.53 -22.66 10.00
C THR A 61 -13.75 -23.34 10.62
N ILE A 62 -13.69 -24.64 10.91
CA ILE A 62 -14.81 -25.38 11.55
C ILE A 62 -15.06 -24.90 12.99
N LYS A 63 -14.02 -24.44 13.72
CA LYS A 63 -14.13 -23.99 15.11
C LYS A 63 -14.91 -22.68 15.21
N CYS A 64 -14.65 -21.75 14.29
CA CYS A 64 -15.27 -20.42 14.27
C CYS A 64 -16.69 -20.42 13.70
N LEU A 65 -17.03 -21.43 12.90
CA LEU A 65 -18.40 -21.63 12.41
C LEU A 65 -19.33 -22.20 13.49
N ARG A 66 -18.80 -22.90 14.50
CA ARG A 66 -19.58 -23.53 15.58
C ARG A 66 -19.58 -22.72 16.89
N ASP A 67 -18.51 -21.98 17.18
CA ASP A 67 -18.39 -21.13 18.37
C ASP A 67 -17.67 -19.82 18.01
N GLN A 68 -18.46 -18.77 17.78
CA GLN A 68 -17.96 -17.44 17.42
C GLN A 68 -17.31 -16.70 18.59
N ASN A 69 -17.36 -17.25 19.81
CA ASN A 69 -16.69 -16.73 21.00
C ASN A 69 -15.42 -17.53 21.34
N ALA A 70 -15.04 -18.52 20.52
CA ALA A 70 -13.80 -19.25 20.72
C ALA A 70 -12.58 -18.33 20.61
N PRO A 71 -11.62 -18.39 21.55
CA PRO A 71 -10.38 -17.61 21.46
C PRO A 71 -9.62 -18.00 20.19
N GLY A 72 -9.32 -17.00 19.35
CA GLY A 72 -8.68 -17.16 18.04
C GLY A 72 -9.62 -17.16 16.83
N CYS A 73 -10.93 -17.05 17.03
CA CYS A 73 -11.91 -16.93 15.95
C CYS A 73 -12.25 -15.46 15.66
N LYS A 74 -11.78 -14.96 14.52
CA LYS A 74 -12.13 -13.60 14.06
C LYS A 74 -13.52 -13.64 13.45
N LYS A 75 -14.44 -12.83 13.98
CA LYS A 75 -15.73 -12.58 13.33
C LYS A 75 -15.44 -11.78 12.07
N ASP A 76 -16.00 -12.20 10.94
CA ASP A 76 -15.83 -11.52 9.65
C ASP A 76 -16.22 -10.04 9.70
N ARG A 77 -17.04 -9.63 10.67
CA ARG A 77 -17.54 -8.26 10.85
C ARG A 77 -16.87 -7.48 12.00
N GLY A 78 -15.85 -8.05 12.62
CA GLY A 78 -15.23 -7.45 13.80
C GLY A 78 -15.97 -7.66 15.13
N PRO A 79 -15.51 -6.98 16.19
CA PRO A 79 -16.09 -7.08 17.54
C PRO A 79 -17.43 -6.35 17.67
N CYS A 80 -17.64 -5.27 16.91
CA CYS A 80 -18.85 -4.44 16.95
C CYS A 80 -19.18 -3.87 15.55
N TYR A 81 -19.99 -4.58 14.77
CA TYR A 81 -20.40 -4.09 13.45
C TYR A 81 -21.30 -2.84 13.57
N PRO A 82 -21.12 -1.77 12.75
CA PRO A 82 -20.27 -1.67 11.55
C PRO A 82 -18.92 -0.98 11.76
N ILE A 83 -18.39 -0.91 12.98
CA ILE A 83 -17.11 -0.25 13.26
C ILE A 83 -15.97 -0.99 12.52
N GLY A 84 -15.11 -0.20 11.89
CA GLY A 84 -13.98 -0.63 11.06
C GLY A 84 -14.30 -0.96 9.61
N ASP A 85 -15.56 -1.28 9.26
CA ASP A 85 -15.99 -1.54 7.86
C ASP A 85 -16.17 -0.20 7.12
N VAL A 86 -15.06 0.32 6.59
CA VAL A 86 -14.95 1.63 5.93
C VAL A 86 -15.23 1.57 4.44
N ASN A 87 -15.23 0.37 3.84
CA ASN A 87 -15.57 0.16 2.43
C ASN A 87 -17.04 -0.29 2.22
N ASN A 88 -17.74 -0.67 3.30
CA ASN A 88 -19.12 -1.14 3.36
C ASN A 88 -19.37 -2.45 2.58
N ASP A 89 -18.42 -3.37 2.62
CA ASP A 89 -18.53 -4.71 2.02
C ASP A 89 -19.01 -5.78 3.03
N ARG A 90 -19.30 -5.36 4.28
CA ARG A 90 -19.75 -6.20 5.40
C ARG A 90 -18.69 -7.16 5.92
N LYS A 91 -17.42 -6.90 5.60
CA LYS A 91 -16.27 -7.57 6.20
C LYS A 91 -15.44 -6.53 6.93
N LEU A 92 -14.62 -7.03 7.84
CA LEU A 92 -13.62 -6.28 8.54
C LEU A 92 -12.29 -6.97 8.26
N ASP A 93 -11.54 -6.48 7.28
CA ASP A 93 -10.33 -7.12 6.77
C ASP A 93 -9.21 -6.12 6.44
N ARG A 94 -8.20 -6.57 5.69
CA ARG A 94 -7.00 -5.75 5.45
C ARG A 94 -7.30 -4.61 4.48
N GLU A 95 -8.33 -4.75 3.67
CA GLU A 95 -8.77 -3.78 2.69
C GLU A 95 -9.32 -2.53 3.39
N ASP A 96 -10.00 -2.71 4.53
CA ASP A 96 -10.40 -1.59 5.40
C ASP A 96 -9.19 -0.88 6.02
N ALA A 97 -8.22 -1.64 6.55
CA ALA A 97 -7.01 -1.07 7.16
C ALA A 97 -6.19 -0.28 6.14
N ASP A 98 -5.97 -0.83 4.96
CA ASP A 98 -5.27 -0.16 3.86
C ASP A 98 -6.01 1.09 3.39
N LEU A 99 -7.35 1.06 3.37
CA LEU A 99 -8.16 2.23 3.02
C LEU A 99 -8.01 3.36 4.06
N ILE A 100 -7.98 3.04 5.35
CA ILE A 100 -7.72 4.02 6.43
C ILE A 100 -6.31 4.65 6.29
N LEU A 101 -5.28 3.82 6.05
CA LEU A 101 -3.90 4.31 5.86
C LEU A 101 -3.76 5.19 4.62
N LYS A 102 -4.42 4.82 3.52
CA LYS A 102 -4.47 5.63 2.30
C LYS A 102 -5.28 6.91 2.49
N TYR A 103 -6.31 6.88 3.31
CA TYR A 103 -7.07 8.08 3.66
C TYR A 103 -6.21 9.09 4.43
N ASP A 104 -5.48 8.65 5.45
CA ASP A 104 -4.57 9.49 6.24
C ASP A 104 -3.49 10.16 5.39
N THR A 105 -2.98 9.45 4.38
CA THR A 105 -1.98 9.96 3.43
C THR A 105 -2.57 10.76 2.26
N GLY A 106 -3.89 10.87 2.17
CA GLY A 106 -4.59 11.55 1.07
C GLY A 106 -4.54 10.78 -0.27
N LEU A 107 -4.15 9.52 -0.27
CA LEU A 107 -4.09 8.63 -1.45
C LEU A 107 -5.45 7.98 -1.78
N ALA A 108 -6.40 8.00 -0.85
CA ALA A 108 -7.76 7.52 -1.07
C ALA A 108 -8.78 8.39 -0.34
N THR A 109 -10.05 8.28 -0.73
CA THR A 109 -11.17 8.96 -0.07
C THR A 109 -12.11 7.92 0.52
N ILE A 110 -12.48 8.11 1.80
CA ILE A 110 -13.56 7.37 2.44
C ILE A 110 -14.84 8.20 2.33
N ARG A 111 -15.98 7.54 2.09
CA ARG A 111 -17.27 8.23 2.03
C ARG A 111 -17.58 8.85 3.39
N GLN A 112 -18.07 10.09 3.43
CA GLN A 112 -18.31 10.82 4.70
C GLN A 112 -19.19 10.06 5.69
N ASN A 113 -20.22 9.35 5.21
CA ASN A 113 -21.11 8.54 6.05
C ASN A 113 -20.44 7.29 6.65
N LEU A 114 -19.28 6.89 6.13
CA LEU A 114 -18.47 5.75 6.59
C LEU A 114 -17.28 6.20 7.45
N LEU A 115 -16.93 7.49 7.45
CA LEU A 115 -15.75 8.01 8.16
C LEU A 115 -15.78 7.67 9.66
N LYS A 116 -16.94 7.85 10.31
CA LYS A 116 -17.13 7.52 11.73
C LYS A 116 -16.91 6.04 12.08
N ARG A 117 -16.90 5.15 11.07
CA ARG A 117 -16.59 3.72 11.29
C ARG A 117 -15.08 3.49 11.37
N GLY A 118 -14.29 4.37 10.76
CA GLY A 118 -12.83 4.29 10.73
C GLY A 118 -12.15 4.84 11.98
N ASP A 119 -12.87 5.55 12.85
CA ASP A 119 -12.39 6.03 14.15
C ASP A 119 -12.56 4.89 15.17
N LEU A 120 -11.51 4.12 15.39
CA LEU A 120 -11.53 2.90 16.21
C LEU A 120 -11.16 3.18 17.67
N ASN A 121 -10.40 4.24 17.92
CA ASN A 121 -10.00 4.67 19.25
C ASN A 121 -10.95 5.74 19.84
N LYS A 122 -11.93 6.20 19.06
CA LYS A 122 -12.94 7.21 19.43
C LYS A 122 -12.33 8.58 19.74
N ASP A 123 -11.26 8.95 19.03
CA ASP A 123 -10.59 10.25 19.21
C ASP A 123 -11.12 11.36 18.28
N ASN A 124 -12.15 11.06 17.49
CA ASN A 124 -12.76 11.90 16.45
C ASN A 124 -11.86 12.15 15.22
N LEU A 125 -10.76 11.41 15.09
CA LEU A 125 -9.89 11.42 13.92
C LEU A 125 -9.91 10.03 13.28
N VAL A 126 -9.69 10.00 11.97
CA VAL A 126 -9.46 8.73 11.23
C VAL A 126 -8.07 8.83 10.66
N ASN A 127 -7.11 8.13 11.26
CA ASN A 127 -5.70 8.27 10.91
C ASN A 127 -4.95 6.92 11.00
N VAL A 128 -3.62 6.98 10.91
CA VAL A 128 -2.74 5.80 11.00
C VAL A 128 -2.94 4.97 12.27
N VAL A 129 -3.30 5.58 13.41
CA VAL A 129 -3.51 4.90 14.68
C VAL A 129 -4.66 3.90 14.57
N ASP A 130 -5.77 4.30 13.92
CA ASP A 130 -6.91 3.42 13.67
C ASP A 130 -6.53 2.26 12.75
N GLY A 131 -5.80 2.56 11.67
CA GLY A 131 -5.29 1.54 10.75
C GLY A 131 -4.42 0.50 11.48
N MET A 132 -3.57 0.95 12.40
CA MET A 132 -2.76 0.06 13.24
C MET A 132 -3.59 -0.77 14.22
N PHE A 133 -4.63 -0.19 14.84
CA PHE A 133 -5.52 -0.93 15.74
C PHE A 133 -6.28 -2.04 15.00
N LEU A 134 -6.74 -1.75 13.79
CA LEU A 134 -7.37 -2.75 12.94
C LEU A 134 -6.39 -3.88 12.59
N LEU A 135 -5.16 -3.56 12.20
CA LEU A 135 -4.14 -4.59 11.93
C LEU A 135 -3.85 -5.46 13.16
N GLN A 136 -3.71 -4.87 14.35
CA GLN A 136 -3.57 -5.62 15.60
C GLN A 136 -4.76 -6.54 15.87
N TYR A 137 -5.98 -6.10 15.55
CA TYR A 137 -7.17 -6.95 15.64
C TYR A 137 -7.11 -8.11 14.64
N LEU A 138 -6.70 -7.86 13.40
CA LEU A 138 -6.49 -8.88 12.36
C LEU A 138 -5.31 -9.82 12.65
N GLU A 139 -4.37 -9.44 13.50
CA GLU A 139 -3.30 -10.31 14.00
C GLU A 139 -3.68 -11.05 15.28
N GLY A 140 -4.67 -10.54 16.02
CA GLY A 140 -5.19 -11.14 17.26
C GLY A 140 -4.50 -10.64 18.52
N SER A 141 -3.60 -9.66 18.41
CA SER A 141 -3.02 -8.93 19.54
C SER A 141 -4.01 -7.97 20.18
N ARG A 142 -5.10 -7.62 19.47
CA ARG A 142 -6.23 -6.84 19.96
C ARG A 142 -7.53 -7.63 19.72
N THR A 143 -8.48 -7.53 20.65
CA THR A 143 -9.76 -8.27 20.58
C THR A 143 -10.98 -7.37 20.45
N THR A 144 -10.85 -6.07 20.74
CA THR A 144 -11.93 -5.07 20.65
C THR A 144 -11.39 -3.68 20.33
N PHE A 145 -12.29 -2.76 19.95
CA PHE A 145 -12.02 -1.33 19.73
C PHE A 145 -12.69 -0.49 20.81
N ASP A 146 -12.16 0.70 21.06
CA ASP A 146 -12.72 1.62 22.06
C ASP A 146 -14.04 2.20 21.56
N ALA A 147 -14.16 2.38 20.24
CA ALA A 147 -15.40 2.73 19.54
C ALA A 147 -16.53 1.68 19.67
N CYS A 148 -16.26 0.48 20.21
CA CYS A 148 -17.32 -0.49 20.52
C CYS A 148 -18.14 -0.14 21.78
N ASN A 149 -17.65 0.78 22.62
CA ASN A 149 -18.33 1.15 23.84
C ASN A 149 -19.36 2.25 23.55
N ASN A 150 -20.64 1.89 23.62
CA ASN A 150 -21.79 2.80 23.41
C ASN A 150 -22.02 3.76 24.59
N ASP A 151 -20.96 4.33 25.18
CA ASP A 151 -21.10 5.23 26.33
C ASP A 151 -21.47 6.67 25.94
N GLU A 152 -21.79 6.94 24.67
CA GLU A 152 -22.33 8.24 24.27
C GLU A 152 -23.85 8.23 24.41
N LYS A 153 -24.34 8.81 25.51
CA LYS A 153 -25.71 9.30 25.60
C LYS A 153 -25.81 10.49 24.64
N ASP A 154 -26.60 10.32 23.59
CA ASP A 154 -27.08 11.42 22.76
C ASP A 154 -27.97 12.34 23.63
N ASP A 155 -27.50 13.56 23.93
CA ASP A 155 -28.30 14.69 24.47
C ASP A 155 -28.74 15.62 23.32
#